data_AF-A0A2N7VCH5-F1
#
_entry.id   AF-A0A2N7VCH5-F1
#
_cell.length_a   1.000
_cell.length_b   1.000
_cell.length_c   1.000
_cell.angle_alpha   90.00
_cell.angle_beta   90.00
_cell.angle_gamma   90.00
#
_symmetry.space_group_name_H-M   'P 1'
#
loop_
_entity.id
_entity.type
_entity.pdbx_description
1 polymer ?
#
loop_
_entity_poly.entity_id
_entity_poly.type
_entity_poly.pdbx_seq_one_letter_code
_entity_poly.pdbx_strand_id
1 'polypeptide(L)'
;MTESFVPANYSFSRTLARVGAGLVLAASSALALAQGPTSDIVKQGEYLARAGDCIACHTQPTGKLFAGGRPMPTPFGTLYSPNITPDDETGIGAWTADEFYRMMHSGRSRDGSLLYPAMPYGAYTKVTRADSDAIFAYLRSVPPVHQPNRPHELRFPYNNRELLLGWRTLYFREGEYQPEPTRSVEWNRGAYLVQGLGHCSMCHTAINALGGSSESKAFEGGLIPMQDWYAPSLTSNKEAGLGDWSIADIADLLQKGTSKRGAVYGPMAEVVYDSLQYLSDDDVKAMAVYLKSLPQHGGESTNGKSAVTGEERNLLSQLGSKIYAAQCATCHGKHGEGKLPDFPPLANNQSIQMTSAVNPIRMVLNGGYAPGTAKNPSPYGMPPFAQSLSDEEVAAVVTFIRTAWGNHGTPVTAKDANALRSAPLY
;
A
#
# COMPACT_ATOMS: atom_id res chain seq x y z
N MET A 1 -13.56 36.30 88.80
CA MET A 1 -12.46 36.73 89.69
C MET A 1 -12.19 35.58 90.64
N THR A 2 -10.92 35.30 90.98
CA THR A 2 -10.31 34.07 91.55
C THR A 2 -10.12 32.93 90.53
N GLU A 3 -8.89 32.72 90.05
CA GLU A 3 -7.85 31.73 90.46
C GLU A 3 -7.96 30.43 89.63
N SER A 4 -7.02 30.17 88.70
CA SER A 4 -5.81 29.33 88.87
C SER A 4 -6.10 27.94 89.44
N PHE A 5 -5.87 26.86 88.69
CA PHE A 5 -4.92 25.79 89.04
C PHE A 5 -4.94 24.61 88.04
N VAL A 6 -3.85 23.85 88.14
CA VAL A 6 -3.33 22.76 87.32
C VAL A 6 -4.01 21.41 87.74
N PRO A 7 -3.48 20.20 87.42
CA PRO A 7 -4.01 19.23 86.45
C PRO A 7 -4.50 17.89 87.06
N ALA A 8 -4.74 16.92 86.16
CA ALA A 8 -4.63 15.46 86.39
C ALA A 8 -5.85 14.82 87.11
N ASN A 9 -6.19 13.54 87.03
CA ASN A 9 -5.68 12.34 86.36
C ASN A 9 -6.66 11.18 86.72
N TYR A 10 -6.78 10.13 85.89
CA TYR A 10 -7.33 8.78 86.21
C TYR A 10 -8.85 8.69 86.57
N SER A 11 -9.65 7.63 86.36
CA SER A 11 -9.51 6.28 85.82
C SER A 11 -10.89 5.54 85.89
N PHE A 12 -11.20 4.75 84.85
CA PHE A 12 -11.96 3.48 84.80
C PHE A 12 -13.51 3.34 84.80
N SER A 13 -13.96 2.54 83.78
CA SER A 13 -15.10 1.58 83.70
C SER A 13 -16.55 2.12 83.71
N ARG A 14 -17.52 1.63 82.92
CA ARG A 14 -17.68 0.37 82.15
C ARG A 14 -18.95 0.45 81.24
N THR A 15 -18.82 -0.09 80.01
CA THR A 15 -19.80 -0.87 79.20
C THR A 15 -21.03 -0.27 78.47
N LEU A 16 -21.18 -0.76 77.21
CA LEU A 16 -22.35 -0.87 76.30
C LEU A 16 -22.69 0.43 75.50
N ALA A 17 -22.87 0.45 74.17
CA ALA A 17 -23.22 -0.57 73.20
C ALA A 17 -22.76 -0.19 71.76
N ARG A 18 -22.77 -1.21 70.90
CA ARG A 18 -22.46 -1.27 69.45
C ARG A 18 -23.16 -0.21 68.59
N VAL A 19 -22.48 0.32 67.55
CA VAL A 19 -22.74 0.11 66.11
C VAL A 19 -21.46 0.47 65.34
N GLY A 20 -20.99 -0.45 64.49
CA GLY A 20 -19.70 -0.38 63.80
C GLY A 20 -19.68 0.51 62.55
N ALA A 21 -18.57 1.23 62.39
CA ALA A 21 -18.13 1.77 61.10
C ALA A 21 -16.88 0.99 60.69
N GLY A 22 -17.07 0.00 59.82
CA GLY A 22 -16.00 -0.84 59.28
C GLY A 22 -15.26 -0.16 58.12
N LEU A 23 -13.94 -0.20 58.23
CA LEU A 23 -12.90 -0.22 57.19
C LEU A 23 -13.33 0.08 55.75
N VAL A 24 -12.79 1.17 55.17
CA VAL A 24 -12.18 1.14 53.83
C VAL A 24 -10.98 2.10 53.81
N LEU A 25 -9.80 1.59 54.20
CA LEU A 25 -8.51 2.24 53.95
C LEU A 25 -7.56 1.16 53.43
N ALA A 26 -7.57 0.93 52.12
CA ALA A 26 -6.49 0.33 51.32
C ALA A 26 -7.01 0.02 49.91
N ALA A 27 -6.68 0.85 48.93
CA ALA A 27 -6.47 0.47 47.52
C ALA A 27 -6.31 1.72 46.65
N SER A 28 -5.11 2.27 46.59
CA SER A 28 -4.75 3.29 45.58
C SER A 28 -3.30 3.09 45.15
N SER A 29 -2.97 1.87 44.71
CA SER A 29 -1.67 1.52 44.12
C SER A 29 -1.76 0.26 43.24
N ALA A 30 -2.80 0.15 42.41
CA ALA A 30 -2.92 -0.95 41.44
C ALA A 30 -3.73 -0.50 40.21
N LEU A 31 -3.21 0.51 39.50
CA LEU A 31 -3.63 0.88 38.16
C LEU A 31 -2.39 0.98 37.25
N ALA A 32 -1.47 0.03 37.41
CA ALA A 32 -0.63 -0.41 36.31
C ALA A 32 -1.39 -1.56 35.64
N LEU A 33 -2.29 -1.19 34.71
CA LEU A 33 -3.16 -2.11 34.00
C LEU A 33 -2.34 -3.21 33.31
N ALA A 34 -2.73 -4.45 33.56
CA ALA A 34 -2.28 -5.63 32.86
C ALA A 34 -2.49 -5.46 31.34
N GLN A 35 -1.43 -5.12 30.62
CA GLN A 35 -1.32 -5.48 29.21
C GLN A 35 -0.99 -6.97 29.18
N GLY A 36 -2.02 -7.82 29.07
CA GLY A 36 -1.84 -9.26 29.02
C GLY A 36 -1.26 -9.71 27.67
N PRO A 37 -0.70 -10.93 27.57
CA PRO A 37 -0.21 -11.49 26.30
C PRO A 37 -1.22 -11.43 25.15
N THR A 38 -2.52 -11.52 25.47
CA THR A 38 -3.62 -11.42 24.51
C THR A 38 -3.82 -10.00 23.94
N SER A 39 -3.52 -8.94 24.70
CA SER A 39 -3.59 -7.59 24.14
C SER A 39 -2.41 -7.28 23.22
N ASP A 40 -1.25 -7.86 23.49
CA ASP A 40 -0.04 -7.62 22.67
C ASP A 40 -0.10 -8.36 21.34
N ILE A 41 -0.62 -9.60 21.32
CA ILE A 41 -0.85 -10.34 20.07
C ILE A 41 -1.88 -9.65 19.17
N VAL A 42 -2.93 -9.03 19.74
CA VAL A 42 -3.94 -8.29 18.98
C VAL A 42 -3.34 -7.01 18.39
N LYS A 43 -2.53 -6.25 19.15
CA LYS A 43 -1.81 -5.07 18.61
C LYS A 43 -0.84 -5.45 17.50
N GLN A 44 -0.10 -6.54 17.67
CA GLN A 44 0.79 -7.07 16.63
C GLN A 44 -0.01 -7.49 15.40
N GLY A 45 -1.16 -8.13 15.59
CA GLY A 45 -2.08 -8.49 14.53
C GLY A 45 -2.62 -7.29 13.76
N GLU A 46 -2.97 -6.21 14.46
CA GLU A 46 -3.39 -4.96 13.83
C GLU A 46 -2.26 -4.38 12.96
N TYR A 47 -1.05 -4.32 13.50
CA TYR A 47 0.13 -3.86 12.79
C TYR A 47 0.40 -4.66 11.51
N LEU A 48 0.31 -5.99 11.59
CA LEU A 48 0.52 -6.87 10.45
C LEU A 48 -0.64 -6.85 9.46
N ALA A 49 -1.89 -6.68 9.91
CA ALA A 49 -3.05 -6.52 9.03
C ALA A 49 -2.97 -5.21 8.25
N ARG A 50 -2.41 -4.14 8.85
CA ARG A 50 -2.03 -2.91 8.14
C ARG A 50 -0.92 -3.20 7.13
N ALA A 51 0.19 -3.82 7.56
CA ALA A 51 1.30 -4.18 6.67
C ALA A 51 0.86 -5.00 5.45
N GLY A 52 -0.08 -5.92 5.66
CA GLY A 52 -0.69 -6.79 4.66
C GLY A 52 -1.84 -6.17 3.87
N ASP A 53 -2.03 -4.86 3.97
CA ASP A 53 -3.03 -4.09 3.21
C ASP A 53 -4.45 -4.69 3.26
N CYS A 54 -4.79 -5.35 4.37
CA CYS A 54 -6.04 -6.10 4.50
C CYS A 54 -7.25 -5.16 4.40
N ILE A 55 -7.09 -3.93 4.91
CA ILE A 55 -8.15 -2.91 4.93
C ILE A 55 -8.47 -2.46 3.52
N ALA A 56 -7.47 -2.15 2.69
CA ALA A 56 -7.69 -1.66 1.34
C ALA A 56 -8.51 -2.66 0.51
N CYS A 57 -8.28 -3.96 0.67
CA CYS A 57 -9.01 -4.97 -0.08
C CYS A 57 -10.37 -5.35 0.54
N HIS A 58 -10.43 -5.50 1.87
CA HIS A 58 -11.62 -6.01 2.56
C HIS A 58 -12.54 -4.93 3.13
N THR A 59 -12.31 -3.66 2.81
CA THR A 59 -13.18 -2.55 3.21
C THR A 59 -13.58 -1.75 1.99
N GLN A 60 -14.88 -1.48 1.84
CA GLN A 60 -15.36 -0.54 0.82
C GLN A 60 -15.20 0.90 1.32
N PRO A 61 -15.02 1.90 0.44
CA PRO A 61 -14.82 3.31 0.84
C PRO A 61 -15.88 3.86 1.81
N THR A 62 -17.12 3.37 1.73
CA THR A 62 -18.23 3.73 2.64
C THR A 62 -18.76 2.52 3.42
N GLY A 63 -18.02 1.42 3.42
CA GLY A 63 -18.39 0.17 4.07
C GLY A 63 -17.92 0.11 5.52
N LYS A 64 -18.35 -0.93 6.22
CA LYS A 64 -17.79 -1.26 7.55
C LYS A 64 -16.43 -1.92 7.36
N LEU A 65 -15.52 -1.65 8.31
CA LEU A 65 -14.17 -2.20 8.32
C LEU A 65 -14.22 -3.73 8.14
N PHE A 66 -13.44 -4.26 7.19
CA PHE A 66 -13.31 -5.69 6.90
C PHE A 66 -14.57 -6.44 6.42
N ALA A 67 -15.69 -5.74 6.19
CA ALA A 67 -16.95 -6.37 5.79
C ALA A 67 -16.99 -6.85 4.32
N GLY A 68 -15.92 -6.63 3.55
CA GLY A 68 -15.79 -7.07 2.17
C GLY A 68 -16.71 -6.35 1.20
N GLY A 69 -16.89 -6.96 0.03
CA GLY A 69 -17.75 -6.49 -1.06
C GLY A 69 -17.07 -5.51 -2.02
N ARG A 70 -15.77 -5.20 -1.85
CA ARG A 70 -15.06 -4.29 -2.76
C ARG A 70 -14.92 -4.96 -4.15
N PRO A 71 -15.40 -4.32 -5.23
CA PRO A 71 -15.18 -4.81 -6.59
C PRO A 71 -13.72 -4.63 -6.99
N MET A 72 -13.14 -5.67 -7.57
CA MET A 72 -11.80 -5.68 -8.16
C MET A 72 -11.93 -6.09 -9.62
N PRO A 73 -12.02 -5.12 -10.55
CA PRO A 73 -12.09 -5.43 -11.97
C PRO A 73 -10.75 -6.00 -12.43
N THR A 74 -10.83 -7.09 -13.19
CA THR A 74 -9.68 -7.73 -13.84
C THR A 74 -9.99 -7.93 -15.33
N PRO A 75 -8.98 -8.20 -16.17
CA PRO A 75 -9.23 -8.57 -17.57
C PRO A 75 -10.15 -9.80 -17.73
N PHE A 76 -10.31 -10.60 -16.67
CA PHE A 76 -11.04 -11.86 -16.66
C PHE A 76 -12.48 -11.73 -16.11
N GLY A 77 -12.87 -10.53 -15.66
CA GLY A 77 -14.12 -10.23 -14.98
C GLY A 77 -13.89 -9.58 -13.62
N THR A 78 -14.95 -9.45 -12.82
CA THR A 78 -14.88 -8.74 -11.54
C THR A 78 -14.82 -9.73 -10.39
N LEU A 79 -13.77 -9.61 -9.56
CA LEU A 79 -13.67 -10.28 -8.27
C LEU A 79 -14.29 -9.39 -7.18
N TYR A 80 -14.75 -9.99 -6.10
CA TYR A 80 -15.31 -9.29 -4.95
C TYR A 80 -14.62 -9.78 -3.70
N SER A 81 -14.12 -8.88 -2.85
CA SER A 81 -13.48 -9.27 -1.60
C SER A 81 -14.50 -9.88 -0.62
N PRO A 82 -14.15 -10.94 0.11
CA PRO A 82 -15.03 -11.50 1.12
C PRO A 82 -15.02 -10.65 2.40
N ASN A 83 -16.06 -10.80 3.21
CA ASN A 83 -16.13 -10.36 4.60
C ASN A 83 -15.17 -11.20 5.45
N ILE A 84 -14.26 -10.54 6.17
CA ILE A 84 -13.28 -11.18 7.07
C ILE A 84 -13.46 -10.74 8.53
N THR A 85 -14.63 -10.19 8.87
CA THR A 85 -15.02 -9.92 10.27
C THR A 85 -15.33 -11.23 11.01
N PRO A 86 -15.42 -11.22 12.36
CA PRO A 86 -15.67 -12.44 13.13
C PRO A 86 -17.11 -12.96 13.08
N ASP A 87 -17.92 -12.49 12.13
CA ASP A 87 -19.28 -12.99 11.90
C ASP A 87 -19.27 -14.48 11.51
N ASP A 88 -20.09 -15.29 12.18
CA ASP A 88 -20.07 -16.75 12.06
C ASP A 88 -20.67 -17.26 10.73
N GLU A 89 -21.57 -16.49 10.13
CA GLU A 89 -22.31 -16.90 8.92
C GLU A 89 -21.69 -16.38 7.63
N THR A 90 -21.24 -15.13 7.65
CA THR A 90 -20.79 -14.41 6.45
C THR A 90 -19.31 -14.04 6.47
N GLY A 91 -18.69 -14.05 7.66
CA GLY A 91 -17.28 -13.73 7.88
C GLY A 91 -16.40 -14.96 8.15
N ILE A 92 -15.33 -14.75 8.92
CA ILE A 92 -14.40 -15.80 9.34
C ILE A 92 -14.74 -16.36 10.73
N GLY A 93 -15.98 -16.19 11.20
CA GLY A 93 -16.32 -16.46 12.59
C GLY A 93 -16.14 -17.92 13.02
N ALA A 94 -16.53 -18.83 12.13
CA ALA A 94 -16.40 -20.27 12.30
C ALA A 94 -15.02 -20.83 11.88
N TRP A 95 -14.04 -19.98 11.56
CA TRP A 95 -12.70 -20.42 11.18
C TRP A 95 -11.83 -20.67 12.41
N THR A 96 -10.93 -21.62 12.30
CA THR A 96 -9.84 -21.85 13.25
C THR A 96 -8.56 -21.13 12.80
N ALA A 97 -7.63 -20.91 13.73
CA ALA A 97 -6.31 -20.34 13.40
C ALA A 97 -5.55 -21.21 12.38
N ASP A 98 -5.65 -22.54 12.48
CA ASP A 98 -5.03 -23.46 11.51
C ASP A 98 -5.63 -23.35 10.10
N GLU A 99 -6.94 -23.16 9.98
CA GLU A 99 -7.60 -22.95 8.68
C GLU A 99 -7.23 -21.59 8.09
N PHE A 100 -7.15 -20.54 8.92
CA PHE A 100 -6.70 -19.22 8.50
C PHE A 100 -5.24 -19.24 8.01
N TYR A 101 -4.34 -19.85 8.78
CA TYR A 101 -2.94 -20.05 8.40
C TYR A 101 -2.82 -20.82 7.07
N ARG A 102 -3.57 -21.93 6.93
CA ARG A 102 -3.60 -22.71 5.68
C ARG A 102 -4.10 -21.90 4.50
N MET A 103 -5.10 -21.04 4.70
CA MET A 103 -5.61 -20.16 3.65
C MET A 103 -4.55 -19.15 3.21
N MET A 104 -3.88 -18.48 4.15
CA MET A 104 -2.79 -17.56 3.83
C MET A 104 -1.63 -18.27 3.11
N HIS A 105 -1.29 -19.49 3.54
CA HIS A 105 -0.12 -20.21 3.03
C HIS A 105 -0.34 -20.91 1.72
N SER A 106 -1.52 -21.52 1.55
CA SER A 106 -1.80 -22.39 0.42
C SER A 106 -2.91 -21.84 -0.48
N GLY A 107 -3.57 -20.73 -0.15
CA GLY A 107 -4.68 -20.20 -0.95
C GLY A 107 -5.87 -21.15 -1.02
N ARG A 108 -6.10 -21.95 0.03
CA ARG A 108 -7.25 -22.86 0.17
C ARG A 108 -8.21 -22.32 1.20
N SER A 109 -9.46 -22.17 0.81
CA SER A 109 -10.56 -21.79 1.71
C SER A 109 -10.83 -22.92 2.72
N ARG A 110 -11.62 -22.61 3.75
CA ARG A 110 -12.06 -23.57 4.79
C ARG A 110 -12.77 -24.80 4.21
N ASP A 111 -13.56 -24.62 3.15
CA ASP A 111 -14.26 -25.70 2.43
C ASP A 111 -13.35 -26.49 1.47
N GLY A 112 -12.06 -26.14 1.39
CA GLY A 112 -11.08 -26.76 0.51
C GLY A 112 -11.03 -26.16 -0.89
N SER A 113 -11.92 -25.23 -1.24
CA SER A 113 -11.90 -24.57 -2.55
C SER A 113 -10.66 -23.69 -2.73
N LEU A 114 -10.19 -23.58 -3.98
CA LEU A 114 -9.03 -22.75 -4.32
C LEU A 114 -9.44 -21.28 -4.44
N LEU A 115 -8.63 -20.42 -3.84
CA LEU A 115 -8.74 -18.97 -3.97
C LEU A 115 -8.13 -18.50 -5.30
N TYR A 116 -8.76 -17.49 -5.90
CA TYR A 116 -8.16 -16.75 -7.01
C TYR A 116 -6.93 -15.97 -6.51
N PRO A 117 -5.87 -15.85 -7.34
CA PRO A 117 -4.59 -15.25 -6.93
C PRO A 117 -4.65 -13.75 -6.68
N ALA A 118 -5.81 -13.10 -6.85
CA ALA A 118 -6.05 -11.75 -6.36
C ALA A 118 -5.94 -11.67 -4.83
N MET A 119 -6.25 -12.75 -4.12
CA MET A 119 -5.78 -12.92 -2.75
C MET A 119 -4.29 -13.29 -2.83
N PRO A 120 -3.36 -12.49 -2.28
CA PRO A 120 -1.92 -12.64 -2.51
C PRO A 120 -1.28 -13.80 -1.71
N TYR A 121 -1.90 -14.98 -1.71
CA TYR A 121 -1.39 -16.17 -1.01
C TYR A 121 0.00 -16.61 -1.51
N GLY A 122 0.36 -16.27 -2.76
CA GLY A 122 1.72 -16.48 -3.28
C GLY A 122 2.80 -15.68 -2.54
N ALA A 123 2.43 -14.53 -1.97
CA ALA A 123 3.28 -13.74 -1.09
C ALA A 123 3.06 -14.11 0.38
N TYR A 124 1.80 -14.27 0.81
CA TYR A 124 1.46 -14.54 2.22
C TYR A 124 1.94 -15.90 2.72
N THR A 125 2.26 -16.82 1.82
CA THR A 125 2.98 -18.05 2.16
C THR A 125 4.33 -17.80 2.85
N LYS A 126 4.89 -16.60 2.77
CA LYS A 126 6.11 -16.19 3.46
C LYS A 126 5.90 -15.86 4.94
N VAL A 127 4.67 -15.55 5.35
CA VAL A 127 4.33 -15.07 6.69
C VAL A 127 4.52 -16.17 7.72
N THR A 128 5.13 -15.89 8.86
CA THR A 128 5.32 -16.92 9.89
C THR A 128 4.00 -17.34 10.51
N ARG A 129 3.92 -18.57 11.03
CA ARG A 129 2.77 -19.03 11.84
C ARG A 129 2.37 -18.04 12.93
N ALA A 130 3.34 -17.53 13.70
CA ALA A 130 3.08 -16.60 14.80
C ALA A 130 2.43 -15.29 14.31
N ASP A 131 2.91 -14.75 13.19
CA ASP A 131 2.36 -13.53 12.59
C ASP A 131 0.96 -13.77 12.00
N SER A 132 0.71 -14.95 11.40
CA SER A 132 -0.62 -15.34 10.92
C SER A 132 -1.63 -15.47 12.07
N ASP A 133 -1.23 -16.11 13.18
CA ASP A 133 -2.07 -16.23 14.38
C ASP A 133 -2.35 -14.85 15.01
N ALA A 134 -1.39 -13.92 14.96
CA ALA A 134 -1.57 -12.55 15.42
C ALA A 134 -2.61 -11.80 14.57
N ILE A 135 -2.49 -11.86 13.24
CA ILE A 135 -3.48 -11.29 12.32
C ILE A 135 -4.86 -11.88 12.59
N PHE A 136 -4.95 -13.21 12.73
CA PHE A 136 -6.21 -13.87 13.04
C PHE A 136 -6.80 -13.39 14.37
N ALA A 137 -5.99 -13.28 15.44
CA ALA A 137 -6.44 -12.77 16.73
C ALA A 137 -6.98 -11.34 16.63
N TYR A 138 -6.33 -10.47 15.85
CA TYR A 138 -6.83 -9.12 15.58
C TYR A 138 -8.16 -9.14 14.84
N LEU A 139 -8.28 -9.89 13.74
CA LEU A 139 -9.53 -10.02 13.00
C LEU A 139 -10.65 -10.64 13.85
N ARG A 140 -10.34 -11.48 14.84
CA ARG A 140 -11.33 -11.99 15.80
C ARG A 140 -11.77 -10.94 16.83
N SER A 141 -11.02 -9.87 16.99
CA SER A 141 -11.31 -8.79 17.96
C SER A 141 -12.14 -7.64 17.39
N VAL A 142 -12.24 -7.50 16.05
CA VAL A 142 -12.99 -6.41 15.43
C VAL A 142 -14.51 -6.64 15.56
N PRO A 143 -15.36 -5.59 15.47
CA PRO A 143 -16.81 -5.77 15.50
C PRO A 143 -17.29 -6.70 14.36
N PRO A 144 -18.12 -7.72 14.66
CA PRO A 144 -18.70 -8.57 13.63
C PRO A 144 -19.65 -7.77 12.74
N VAL A 145 -19.63 -8.07 11.44
CA VAL A 145 -20.55 -7.48 10.48
C VAL A 145 -21.20 -8.62 9.71
N HIS A 146 -22.52 -8.76 9.86
CA HIS A 146 -23.28 -9.68 9.02
C HIS A 146 -23.49 -9.06 7.63
N GLN A 147 -22.68 -9.48 6.66
CA GLN A 147 -22.73 -9.01 5.27
C GLN A 147 -22.43 -10.19 4.33
N PRO A 148 -23.44 -10.72 3.63
CA PRO A 148 -23.24 -11.83 2.70
C PRO A 148 -22.23 -11.51 1.61
N ASN A 149 -21.35 -12.49 1.33
CA ASN A 149 -20.36 -12.37 0.26
C ASN A 149 -21.03 -12.38 -1.12
N ARG A 150 -20.54 -11.52 -2.02
CA ARG A 150 -20.99 -11.49 -3.42
C ARG A 150 -20.21 -12.51 -4.24
N PRO A 151 -20.88 -13.35 -5.06
CA PRO A 151 -20.20 -14.21 -6.02
C PRO A 151 -19.37 -13.41 -7.03
N HIS A 152 -18.23 -13.95 -7.47
CA HIS A 152 -17.43 -13.33 -8.52
C HIS A 152 -18.14 -13.35 -9.88
N GLU A 153 -17.92 -12.32 -10.67
CA GLU A 153 -18.47 -12.14 -12.02
C GLU A 153 -17.36 -12.37 -13.05
N LEU A 154 -16.83 -13.60 -13.05
CA LEU A 154 -15.78 -14.02 -13.97
C LEU A 154 -16.38 -14.58 -15.26
N ARG A 155 -15.72 -14.30 -16.38
CA ARG A 155 -16.11 -14.81 -17.70
C ARG A 155 -15.56 -16.22 -17.88
N PHE A 156 -16.30 -17.08 -18.59
CA PHE A 156 -15.76 -18.37 -19.03
C PHE A 156 -14.49 -18.16 -19.88
N PRO A 157 -13.41 -18.94 -19.69
CA PRO A 157 -13.30 -20.10 -18.80
C PRO A 157 -12.84 -19.81 -17.36
N TYR A 158 -12.54 -18.55 -17.03
CA TYR A 158 -11.97 -18.14 -15.74
C TYR A 158 -12.89 -18.31 -14.53
N ASN A 159 -14.19 -18.53 -14.74
CA ASN A 159 -15.13 -18.88 -13.68
C ASN A 159 -14.99 -20.33 -13.19
N ASN A 160 -14.23 -21.18 -13.88
CA ASN A 160 -13.97 -22.55 -13.48
C ASN A 160 -12.74 -22.65 -12.55
N ARG A 161 -12.98 -22.86 -11.26
CA ARG A 161 -11.93 -22.93 -10.22
C ARG A 161 -10.94 -24.09 -10.41
N GLU A 162 -11.30 -25.16 -11.12
CA GLU A 162 -10.37 -26.29 -11.34
C GLU A 162 -9.15 -25.89 -12.19
N LEU A 163 -9.29 -24.85 -13.02
CA LEU A 163 -8.16 -24.31 -13.79
C LEU A 163 -7.08 -23.71 -12.90
N LEU A 164 -7.40 -23.37 -11.65
CA LEU A 164 -6.42 -22.88 -10.69
C LEU A 164 -5.40 -23.96 -10.30
N LEU A 165 -5.72 -25.25 -10.42
CA LEU A 165 -4.73 -26.32 -10.18
C LEU A 165 -3.55 -26.22 -11.16
N GLY A 166 -3.85 -25.98 -12.44
CA GLY A 166 -2.82 -25.75 -13.46
C GLY A 166 -2.06 -24.45 -13.22
N TRP A 167 -2.77 -23.35 -12.94
CA TRP A 167 -2.15 -22.05 -12.66
C TRP A 167 -1.14 -22.14 -11.50
N ARG A 168 -1.54 -22.78 -10.39
CA ARG A 168 -0.69 -22.93 -9.19
C ARG A 168 0.56 -23.75 -9.46
N THR A 169 0.47 -24.76 -10.31
CA THR A 169 1.64 -25.57 -10.69
C THR A 169 2.72 -24.70 -11.36
N LEU A 170 2.29 -23.71 -12.14
CA LEU A 170 3.17 -22.80 -12.87
C LEU A 170 3.70 -21.65 -12.00
N TYR A 171 2.85 -21.04 -11.17
CA TYR A 171 3.14 -19.73 -10.55
C TYR A 171 3.17 -19.72 -9.02
N PHE A 172 2.91 -20.83 -8.35
CA PHE A 172 2.87 -20.89 -6.89
C PHE A 172 3.92 -21.85 -6.32
N ARG A 173 4.65 -21.35 -5.33
CA ARG A 173 5.62 -22.08 -4.51
C ARG A 173 5.33 -21.79 -3.05
N GLU A 174 4.86 -22.79 -2.33
CA GLU A 174 4.53 -22.67 -0.91
C GLU A 174 5.81 -22.65 -0.06
N GLY A 175 5.84 -21.80 0.97
CA GLY A 175 6.87 -21.87 2.00
C GLY A 175 7.14 -20.54 2.70
N GLU A 176 7.21 -20.61 4.04
CA GLU A 176 7.58 -19.51 4.92
C GLU A 176 8.93 -18.88 4.53
N TYR A 177 9.10 -17.60 4.83
CA TYR A 177 10.35 -16.90 4.60
C TYR A 177 11.48 -17.54 5.41
N GLN A 178 12.61 -17.81 4.75
CA GLN A 178 13.81 -18.31 5.39
C GLN A 178 14.87 -17.20 5.38
N PRO A 179 15.38 -16.77 6.54
CA PRO A 179 16.43 -15.76 6.60
C PRO A 179 17.70 -16.20 5.87
N GLU A 180 18.23 -15.31 5.03
CA GLU A 180 19.49 -15.48 4.32
C GLU A 180 20.66 -15.30 5.31
N PRO A 181 21.46 -16.34 5.60
CA PRO A 181 22.49 -16.27 6.66
C PRO A 181 23.62 -15.28 6.39
N THR A 182 23.83 -14.93 5.12
CA THR A 182 24.87 -13.98 4.69
C THR A 182 24.40 -12.52 4.70
N ARG A 183 23.12 -12.28 4.99
CA ARG A 183 22.51 -10.95 5.00
C ARG A 183 22.28 -10.48 6.43
N SER A 184 22.23 -9.16 6.62
CA SER A 184 21.96 -8.58 7.93
C SER A 184 20.53 -8.88 8.39
N VAL A 185 20.28 -8.74 9.70
CA VAL A 185 18.94 -8.85 10.29
C VAL A 185 17.98 -7.84 9.66
N GLU A 186 18.45 -6.59 9.49
CA GLU A 186 17.68 -5.52 8.84
C GLU A 186 17.30 -5.88 7.40
N TRP A 187 18.23 -6.43 6.63
CA TRP A 187 17.94 -6.86 5.25
C TRP A 187 16.89 -7.97 5.21
N ASN A 188 17.04 -8.98 6.08
CA ASN A 188 16.10 -10.10 6.17
C ASN A 188 14.71 -9.65 6.61
N ARG A 189 14.63 -8.67 7.52
CA ARG A 189 13.35 -8.06 7.92
C ARG A 189 12.67 -7.35 6.74
N GLY A 190 13.44 -6.58 5.97
CA GLY A 190 12.94 -5.91 4.76
C GLY A 190 12.45 -6.90 3.71
N ALA A 191 13.23 -7.95 3.45
CA ALA A 191 12.88 -9.02 2.52
C ALA A 191 11.57 -9.72 2.93
N TYR A 192 11.44 -10.07 4.22
CA TYR A 192 10.22 -10.67 4.78
C TYR A 192 8.98 -9.80 4.53
N LEU A 193 9.07 -8.50 4.81
CA LEU A 193 7.95 -7.58 4.63
C LEU A 193 7.62 -7.34 3.16
N VAL A 194 8.62 -7.11 2.31
CA VAL A 194 8.42 -6.81 0.88
C VAL A 194 7.91 -8.03 0.09
N GLN A 195 8.43 -9.22 0.39
CA GLN A 195 8.04 -10.46 -0.29
C GLN A 195 6.78 -11.11 0.31
N GLY A 196 6.51 -10.84 1.59
CA GLY A 196 5.36 -11.36 2.33
C GLY A 196 4.18 -10.40 2.32
N LEU A 197 3.88 -9.81 3.47
CA LEU A 197 2.68 -8.97 3.66
C LEU A 197 2.62 -7.76 2.73
N GLY A 198 3.74 -7.12 2.41
CA GLY A 198 3.77 -5.99 1.47
C GLY A 198 3.58 -6.40 0.01
N HIS A 199 3.72 -7.69 -0.33
CA HIS A 199 3.47 -8.31 -1.64
C HIS A 199 3.89 -7.45 -2.85
N CYS A 200 5.02 -6.76 -2.77
CA CYS A 200 5.33 -5.64 -3.69
C CYS A 200 5.53 -6.14 -5.13
N SER A 201 5.99 -7.39 -5.29
CA SER A 201 6.15 -8.03 -6.59
C SER A 201 4.83 -8.21 -7.33
N MET A 202 3.68 -8.19 -6.65
CA MET A 202 2.37 -8.39 -7.28
C MET A 202 2.00 -7.25 -8.24
N CYS A 203 2.41 -6.02 -7.93
CA CYS A 203 2.24 -4.87 -8.82
C CYS A 203 3.53 -4.56 -9.61
N HIS A 204 4.69 -4.68 -8.97
CA HIS A 204 5.97 -4.37 -9.60
C HIS A 204 6.54 -5.51 -10.47
N THR A 205 5.72 -6.46 -10.89
CA THR A 205 6.10 -7.50 -11.86
C THR A 205 5.01 -7.61 -12.90
N ALA A 206 5.38 -7.62 -14.18
CA ALA A 206 4.42 -7.79 -15.26
C ALA A 206 3.61 -9.09 -15.09
N ILE A 207 2.28 -8.94 -15.19
CA ILE A 207 1.34 -10.06 -15.21
C ILE A 207 1.12 -10.49 -16.66
N ASN A 208 1.28 -11.78 -16.94
CA ASN A 208 1.07 -12.33 -18.27
C ASN A 208 -0.41 -12.61 -18.57
N ALA A 209 -0.73 -13.06 -19.79
CA ALA A 209 -2.10 -13.34 -20.23
C ALA A 209 -2.83 -14.43 -19.41
N LEU A 210 -2.09 -15.27 -18.67
CA LEU A 210 -2.66 -16.28 -17.76
C LEU A 210 -2.90 -15.74 -16.35
N GLY A 211 -2.66 -14.45 -16.11
CA GLY A 211 -2.81 -13.83 -14.79
C GLY A 211 -1.70 -14.18 -13.80
N GLY A 212 -0.57 -14.71 -14.27
CA GLY A 212 0.60 -15.05 -13.43
C GLY A 212 1.76 -14.08 -13.66
N SER A 213 2.63 -13.96 -12.65
CA SER A 213 3.91 -13.23 -12.72
C SER A 213 5.07 -14.21 -12.89
N SER A 214 6.17 -13.74 -13.48
CA SER A 214 7.38 -14.55 -13.68
C SER A 214 8.41 -14.23 -12.59
N GLU A 215 8.89 -15.25 -11.88
CA GLU A 215 9.94 -15.10 -10.86
C GLU A 215 11.24 -14.51 -11.46
N SER A 216 11.61 -14.92 -12.68
CA SER A 216 12.81 -14.40 -13.36
C SER A 216 12.71 -12.94 -13.76
N LYS A 217 11.49 -12.36 -13.74
CA LYS A 217 11.22 -10.94 -14.02
C LYS A 217 10.72 -10.19 -12.80
N ALA A 218 10.89 -10.76 -11.61
CA ALA A 218 10.39 -10.16 -10.38
C ALA A 218 10.92 -8.72 -10.23
N PHE A 219 10.02 -7.79 -9.90
CA PHE A 219 10.34 -6.38 -9.69
C PHE A 219 10.78 -5.59 -10.95
N GLU A 220 10.62 -6.15 -12.16
CA GLU A 220 10.89 -5.46 -13.43
C GLU A 220 9.82 -4.44 -13.84
N GLY A 221 8.79 -4.23 -13.03
CA GLY A 221 7.69 -3.31 -13.32
C GLY A 221 6.67 -3.89 -14.29
N GLY A 222 5.60 -3.13 -14.52
CA GLY A 222 4.51 -3.55 -15.38
C GLY A 222 3.31 -2.62 -15.35
N LEU A 223 2.47 -2.72 -16.37
CA LEU A 223 1.15 -2.09 -16.34
C LEU A 223 0.25 -2.88 -15.40
N ILE A 224 -0.42 -2.19 -14.48
CA ILE A 224 -1.43 -2.76 -13.59
C ILE A 224 -2.72 -2.90 -14.41
N PRO A 225 -3.17 -4.15 -14.70
CA PRO A 225 -4.34 -4.35 -15.54
C PRO A 225 -5.59 -3.69 -14.95
N MET A 226 -6.46 -3.20 -15.82
CA MET A 226 -7.71 -2.48 -15.49
C MET A 226 -7.58 -1.15 -14.76
N GLN A 227 -6.53 -0.93 -13.97
CA GLN A 227 -6.30 0.35 -13.29
C GLN A 227 -5.60 1.38 -14.19
N ASP A 228 -5.01 0.92 -15.30
CA ASP A 228 -4.29 1.74 -16.27
C ASP A 228 -3.22 2.62 -15.60
N TRP A 229 -2.56 2.09 -14.58
CA TRP A 229 -1.40 2.67 -13.93
C TRP A 229 -0.17 1.82 -14.20
N TYR A 230 0.99 2.44 -14.34
CA TYR A 230 2.24 1.72 -14.49
C TYR A 230 2.98 1.65 -13.16
N ALA A 231 3.22 0.43 -12.68
CA ALA A 231 4.11 0.16 -11.55
C ALA A 231 5.56 0.11 -12.09
N PRO A 232 6.43 1.06 -11.73
CA PRO A 232 7.78 1.12 -12.26
C PRO A 232 8.64 -0.09 -11.84
N SER A 233 9.65 -0.43 -12.63
CA SER A 233 10.70 -1.35 -12.19
C SER A 233 11.39 -0.84 -10.93
N LEU A 234 11.62 -1.75 -9.97
CA LEU A 234 12.46 -1.52 -8.79
C LEU A 234 13.90 -2.00 -9.02
N THR A 235 14.15 -2.71 -10.12
CA THR A 235 15.44 -3.32 -10.50
C THR A 235 16.15 -2.60 -11.65
N SER A 236 15.57 -1.55 -12.25
CA SER A 236 16.17 -0.85 -13.40
C SER A 236 16.26 0.66 -13.18
N ASN A 237 17.48 1.18 -13.06
CA ASN A 237 17.74 2.61 -12.99
C ASN A 237 17.34 3.42 -14.24
N LYS A 238 17.04 2.75 -15.37
CA LYS A 238 16.46 3.41 -16.57
C LYS A 238 14.96 3.68 -16.43
N GLU A 239 14.31 3.03 -15.45
CA GLU A 239 12.96 3.36 -15.01
C GLU A 239 13.04 4.09 -13.66
N ALA A 240 12.07 3.92 -12.77
CA ALA A 240 12.15 4.49 -11.41
C ALA A 240 13.06 3.67 -10.45
N GLY A 241 14.07 2.97 -10.98
CA GLY A 241 14.97 2.16 -10.18
C GLY A 241 15.66 2.93 -9.06
N LEU A 242 15.97 2.20 -8.00
CA LEU A 242 16.36 2.77 -6.70
C LEU A 242 17.88 2.94 -6.53
N GLY A 243 18.69 2.71 -7.56
CA GLY A 243 20.15 2.68 -7.46
C GLY A 243 20.76 3.99 -6.93
N ASP A 244 20.31 5.12 -7.48
CA ASP A 244 20.78 6.45 -7.06
C ASP A 244 19.97 7.05 -5.89
N TRP A 245 18.94 6.34 -5.42
CA TRP A 245 18.10 6.81 -4.30
C TRP A 245 18.80 6.57 -2.98
N SER A 246 18.68 7.50 -2.03
CA SER A 246 19.10 7.23 -0.66
C SER A 246 18.09 6.30 0.03
N ILE A 247 18.51 5.58 1.07
CA ILE A 247 17.58 4.80 1.91
C ILE A 247 16.49 5.69 2.50
N ALA A 248 16.84 6.93 2.85
CA ALA A 248 15.90 7.91 3.37
C ALA A 248 14.84 8.32 2.32
N ASP A 249 15.23 8.51 1.05
CA ASP A 249 14.26 8.86 0.00
C ASP A 249 13.26 7.72 -0.25
N ILE A 250 13.73 6.47 -0.20
CA ILE A 250 12.86 5.28 -0.34
C ILE A 250 11.92 5.19 0.86
N ALA A 251 12.45 5.29 2.08
CA ALA A 251 11.65 5.21 3.30
C ALA A 251 10.60 6.35 3.38
N ASP A 252 11.00 7.56 3.03
CA ASP A 252 10.09 8.72 2.95
C ASP A 252 8.98 8.49 1.93
N LEU A 253 9.31 7.99 0.73
CA LEU A 253 8.31 7.68 -0.28
C LEU A 253 7.30 6.62 0.22
N LEU A 254 7.79 5.56 0.87
CA LEU A 254 6.96 4.45 1.36
C LEU A 254 6.08 4.85 2.55
N GLN A 255 6.53 5.72 3.45
CA GLN A 255 5.79 6.02 4.69
C GLN A 255 5.07 7.37 4.65
N LYS A 256 5.62 8.37 3.96
CA LYS A 256 5.04 9.73 3.84
C LYS A 256 4.23 9.88 2.55
N GLY A 257 4.51 9.05 1.55
CA GLY A 257 4.00 9.19 0.18
C GLY A 257 4.75 10.20 -0.66
N THR A 258 5.77 10.86 -0.12
CA THR A 258 6.57 11.89 -0.79
C THR A 258 8.04 11.78 -0.39
N SER A 259 8.93 12.16 -1.29
CA SER A 259 10.38 12.21 -1.09
C SER A 259 10.99 13.35 -1.90
N LYS A 260 12.31 13.56 -1.79
CA LYS A 260 13.01 14.53 -2.64
C LYS A 260 13.02 14.14 -4.13
N ARG A 261 12.63 12.89 -4.44
CA ARG A 261 12.64 12.32 -5.79
C ARG A 261 11.26 12.37 -6.45
N GLY A 262 10.20 12.55 -5.68
CA GLY A 262 8.83 12.57 -6.17
C GLY A 262 7.80 12.16 -5.13
N ALA A 263 6.56 11.99 -5.57
CA ALA A 263 5.42 11.57 -4.76
C ALA A 263 4.73 10.36 -5.39
N VAL A 264 4.07 9.56 -4.56
CA VAL A 264 3.21 8.46 -5.01
C VAL A 264 1.81 8.99 -5.34
N TYR A 265 1.19 8.39 -6.35
CA TYR A 265 -0.17 8.67 -6.78
C TYR A 265 -0.87 7.38 -7.19
N GLY A 266 -2.19 7.43 -7.36
CA GLY A 266 -2.97 6.28 -7.79
C GLY A 266 -2.87 5.11 -6.80
N PRO A 267 -2.72 3.86 -7.28
CA PRO A 267 -2.73 2.67 -6.42
C PRO A 267 -1.64 2.68 -5.35
N MET A 268 -0.46 3.25 -5.64
CA MET A 268 0.60 3.34 -4.64
C MET A 268 0.27 4.36 -3.53
N ALA A 269 -0.55 5.38 -3.82
CA ALA A 269 -1.04 6.29 -2.78
C ALA A 269 -2.03 5.58 -1.84
N GLU A 270 -2.89 4.69 -2.35
CA GLU A 270 -3.75 3.83 -1.50
C GLU A 270 -2.91 2.94 -0.60
N VAL A 271 -1.89 2.26 -1.14
CA VAL A 271 -0.97 1.41 -0.36
C VAL A 271 -0.30 2.18 0.78
N VAL A 272 0.16 3.41 0.52
CA VAL A 272 0.74 4.24 1.58
C VAL A 272 -0.32 4.67 2.59
N TYR A 273 -1.50 5.06 2.12
CA TYR A 273 -2.59 5.56 2.96
C TYR A 273 -3.17 4.48 3.88
N ASP A 274 -3.46 3.29 3.38
CA ASP A 274 -4.12 2.24 4.17
C ASP A 274 -3.14 1.33 4.93
N SER A 275 -1.89 1.21 4.46
CA SER A 275 -0.89 0.27 4.95
C SER A 275 0.41 0.93 5.44
N LEU A 276 1.30 1.36 4.53
CA LEU A 276 2.72 1.56 4.86
C LEU A 276 2.99 2.70 5.84
N GLN A 277 2.12 3.72 5.90
CA GLN A 277 2.28 4.83 6.84
C GLN A 277 2.21 4.41 8.31
N TYR A 278 1.62 3.24 8.60
CA TYR A 278 1.45 2.71 9.96
C TYR A 278 2.61 1.83 10.40
N LEU A 279 3.53 1.49 9.49
CA LEU A 279 4.72 0.72 9.83
C LEU A 279 5.69 1.53 10.68
N SER A 280 6.46 0.83 11.51
CA SER A 280 7.54 1.45 12.27
C SER A 280 8.66 1.95 11.34
N ASP A 281 9.37 2.98 11.78
CA ASP A 281 10.47 3.57 11.01
C ASP A 281 11.57 2.54 10.70
N ASP A 282 11.82 1.62 11.64
CA ASP A 282 12.79 0.53 11.47
C ASP A 282 12.35 -0.46 10.39
N ASP A 283 11.06 -0.81 10.34
CA ASP A 283 10.55 -1.73 9.32
C ASP A 283 10.52 -1.09 7.92
N VAL A 284 10.10 0.18 7.81
CA VAL A 284 10.16 0.89 6.53
C VAL A 284 11.61 1.05 6.06
N LYS A 285 12.54 1.34 6.98
CA LYS A 285 13.97 1.40 6.67
C LYS A 285 14.51 0.04 6.23
N ALA A 286 14.12 -1.05 6.89
CA ALA A 286 14.46 -2.41 6.49
C ALA A 286 13.95 -2.73 5.08
N MET A 287 12.69 -2.40 4.77
CA MET A 287 12.13 -2.54 3.41
C MET A 287 12.96 -1.74 2.40
N ALA A 288 13.33 -0.50 2.71
CA ALA A 288 14.17 0.32 1.85
C ALA A 288 15.57 -0.28 1.62
N VAL A 289 16.19 -0.87 2.66
CA VAL A 289 17.47 -1.58 2.57
C VAL A 289 17.37 -2.79 1.63
N TYR A 290 16.31 -3.59 1.76
CA TYR A 290 16.07 -4.72 0.88
C TYR A 290 15.83 -4.28 -0.57
N LEU A 291 14.92 -3.33 -0.79
CA LEU A 291 14.57 -2.84 -2.13
C LEU A 291 15.78 -2.24 -2.86
N LYS A 292 16.62 -1.46 -2.16
CA LYS A 292 17.85 -0.91 -2.74
C LYS A 292 18.87 -2.00 -3.12
N SER A 293 18.83 -3.15 -2.46
CA SER A 293 19.76 -4.25 -2.73
C SER A 293 19.37 -5.13 -3.92
N LEU A 294 18.18 -4.92 -4.48
CA LEU A 294 17.70 -5.73 -5.60
C LEU A 294 18.68 -5.64 -6.78
N PRO A 295 18.93 -6.77 -7.48
CA PRO A 295 19.83 -6.80 -8.62
C PRO A 295 19.43 -5.76 -9.66
N GLN A 296 20.41 -4.98 -10.13
CA GLN A 296 20.16 -4.02 -11.18
C GLN A 296 20.16 -4.75 -12.52
N HIS A 297 18.98 -4.92 -13.10
CA HIS A 297 18.82 -5.38 -14.48
C HIS A 297 18.85 -4.14 -15.37
N GLY A 298 19.83 -4.08 -16.27
CA GLY A 298 19.81 -3.10 -17.34
C GLY A 298 18.62 -3.42 -18.23
N GLY A 299 17.47 -2.78 -17.96
CA GLY A 299 16.22 -3.07 -18.66
C GLY A 299 16.46 -3.15 -20.16
N GLU A 300 15.91 -4.17 -20.81
CA GLU A 300 15.95 -4.29 -22.26
C GLU A 300 15.51 -2.95 -22.83
N SER A 301 16.41 -2.30 -23.58
CA SER A 301 16.05 -1.12 -24.33
C SER A 301 15.05 -1.55 -25.39
N THR A 302 13.77 -1.53 -25.07
CA THR A 302 12.82 -1.13 -26.09
C THR A 302 13.12 0.35 -26.31
N ASN A 303 14.10 0.62 -27.18
CA ASN A 303 14.09 1.83 -27.97
C ASN A 303 12.78 1.75 -28.77
N GLY A 304 11.67 2.05 -28.10
CA GLY A 304 10.37 2.13 -28.72
C GLY A 304 10.56 3.14 -29.82
N LYS A 305 10.54 2.67 -31.07
CA LYS A 305 10.60 3.56 -32.23
C LYS A 305 9.48 4.55 -31.99
N SER A 306 9.85 5.80 -31.71
CA SER A 306 8.86 6.85 -31.47
C SER A 306 7.96 6.87 -32.69
N ALA A 307 6.67 6.63 -32.49
CA ALA A 307 5.69 6.71 -33.57
C ALA A 307 5.57 8.14 -34.12
N VAL A 308 6.09 9.12 -33.36
CA VAL A 308 6.13 10.54 -33.65
C VAL A 308 7.34 10.88 -34.51
N THR A 309 7.11 11.54 -35.64
CA THR A 309 8.19 12.00 -36.52
C THR A 309 9.02 13.12 -35.89
N GLY A 310 10.22 13.41 -36.41
CA GLY A 310 11.06 14.50 -35.88
C GLY A 310 10.40 15.89 -35.98
N GLU A 311 9.64 16.13 -37.04
CA GLU A 311 8.90 17.37 -37.25
C GLU A 311 7.72 17.50 -36.28
N GLU A 312 6.93 16.44 -36.14
CA GLU A 312 5.81 16.37 -35.20
C GLU A 312 6.28 16.54 -33.76
N ARG A 313 7.42 15.94 -33.39
CA ARG A 313 8.05 16.14 -32.08
C ARG A 313 8.37 17.60 -31.81
N ASN A 314 8.92 18.31 -32.79
CA ASN A 314 9.25 19.73 -32.64
C ASN A 314 7.99 20.58 -32.48
N LEU A 315 6.94 20.29 -33.23
CA LEU A 315 5.64 20.97 -33.12
C LEU A 315 5.02 20.75 -31.74
N LEU A 316 4.94 19.49 -31.29
CA LEU A 316 4.43 19.11 -29.97
C LEU A 316 5.25 19.77 -28.85
N SER A 317 6.58 19.81 -28.98
CA SER A 317 7.44 20.44 -27.97
C SER A 317 7.22 21.96 -27.90
N GLN A 318 7.03 22.64 -29.04
CA GLN A 318 6.74 24.08 -29.06
C GLN A 318 5.37 24.38 -28.43
N LEU A 319 4.33 23.65 -28.83
CA LEU A 319 2.99 23.80 -28.24
C LEU A 319 3.02 23.47 -26.74
N GLY A 320 3.64 22.35 -26.37
CA GLY A 320 3.78 21.89 -25.00
C GLY A 320 4.51 22.89 -24.11
N SER A 321 5.55 23.55 -24.63
CA SER A 321 6.26 24.60 -23.88
C SER A 321 5.38 25.80 -23.53
N LYS A 322 4.48 26.20 -24.46
CA LYS A 322 3.52 27.31 -24.24
C LYS A 322 2.47 26.92 -23.20
N ILE A 323 1.92 25.71 -23.30
CA ILE A 323 0.96 25.17 -22.33
C ILE A 323 1.61 25.08 -20.95
N TYR A 324 2.83 24.52 -20.87
CA TYR A 324 3.58 24.39 -19.62
C TYR A 324 3.80 25.74 -18.94
N ALA A 325 4.25 26.74 -19.70
CA ALA A 325 4.47 28.09 -19.17
C ALA A 325 3.19 28.73 -18.65
N ALA A 326 2.05 28.48 -19.30
CA ALA A 326 0.76 29.06 -18.94
C ALA A 326 0.08 28.36 -17.74
N GLN A 327 0.22 27.04 -17.63
CA GLN A 327 -0.62 26.23 -16.73
C GLN A 327 0.14 25.42 -15.68
N CYS A 328 1.43 25.13 -15.89
CA CYS A 328 2.19 24.20 -15.04
C CYS A 328 3.32 24.89 -14.26
N ALA A 329 3.97 25.88 -14.87
CA ALA A 329 5.20 26.50 -14.35
C ALA A 329 5.01 27.23 -13.01
N THR A 330 3.78 27.65 -12.68
CA THR A 330 3.46 28.28 -11.39
C THR A 330 3.77 27.37 -10.21
N CYS A 331 3.57 26.05 -10.35
CA CYS A 331 3.85 25.08 -9.30
C CYS A 331 5.17 24.34 -9.55
N HIS A 332 5.44 23.94 -10.80
CA HIS A 332 6.61 23.12 -11.14
C HIS A 332 7.88 23.90 -11.51
N GLY A 333 7.83 25.23 -11.45
CA GLY A 333 8.95 26.11 -11.82
C GLY A 333 9.08 26.29 -13.32
N LYS A 334 9.94 27.23 -13.75
CA LYS A 334 10.13 27.50 -15.19
C LYS A 334 10.96 26.45 -15.89
N HIS A 335 11.80 25.75 -15.13
CA HIS A 335 12.73 24.74 -15.59
C HIS A 335 12.38 23.35 -15.05
N GLY A 336 11.14 23.12 -14.59
CA GLY A 336 10.72 21.84 -14.03
C GLY A 336 11.39 21.49 -12.70
N GLU A 337 12.00 22.44 -12.01
CA GLU A 337 12.72 22.24 -10.76
C GLU A 337 11.81 21.87 -9.58
N GLY A 338 10.51 22.17 -9.68
CA GLY A 338 9.54 21.97 -8.61
C GLY A 338 9.85 22.81 -7.37
N LYS A 339 9.16 22.49 -6.28
CA LYS A 339 9.38 23.08 -4.96
C LYS A 339 9.06 22.01 -3.92
N LEU A 340 10.09 21.28 -3.52
CA LEU A 340 9.95 20.19 -2.55
C LEU A 340 9.53 20.72 -1.16
N PRO A 341 8.74 19.94 -0.40
CA PRO A 341 8.15 18.65 -0.77
C PRO A 341 6.84 18.77 -1.58
N ASP A 342 6.31 19.99 -1.71
CA ASP A 342 4.95 20.26 -2.18
C ASP A 342 4.73 19.96 -3.66
N PHE A 343 5.69 20.37 -4.51
CA PHE A 343 5.64 20.20 -5.96
C PHE A 343 6.86 19.42 -6.41
N PRO A 344 6.71 18.16 -6.88
CA PRO A 344 7.84 17.33 -7.26
C PRO A 344 8.57 17.91 -8.47
N PRO A 345 9.90 17.72 -8.57
CA PRO A 345 10.65 18.09 -9.74
C PRO A 345 10.19 17.26 -10.95
N LEU A 346 10.05 17.90 -12.09
CA LEU A 346 9.80 17.26 -13.39
C LEU A 346 11.09 17.10 -14.19
N ALA A 347 12.03 18.02 -14.02
CA ALA A 347 13.37 17.92 -14.58
C ALA A 347 14.17 16.83 -13.89
N ASN A 348 14.87 16.01 -14.68
CA ASN A 348 15.67 14.87 -14.24
C ASN A 348 14.90 13.86 -13.38
N ASN A 349 13.57 13.80 -13.50
CA ASN A 349 12.74 12.86 -12.77
C ASN A 349 12.59 11.57 -13.57
N GLN A 350 13.04 10.45 -13.01
CA GLN A 350 12.98 9.16 -13.70
C GLN A 350 11.55 8.68 -13.94
N SER A 351 10.60 8.99 -13.03
CA SER A 351 9.19 8.62 -13.20
C SER A 351 8.55 9.30 -14.42
N ILE A 352 9.09 10.44 -14.84
CA ILE A 352 8.68 11.15 -16.05
C ILE A 352 9.36 10.55 -17.29
N GLN A 353 10.58 10.05 -17.16
CA GLN A 353 11.40 9.58 -18.29
C GLN A 353 11.21 8.09 -18.62
N MET A 354 10.48 7.34 -17.78
CA MET A 354 10.21 5.92 -17.99
C MET A 354 9.69 5.63 -19.41
N THR A 355 9.97 4.41 -19.90
CA THR A 355 9.47 3.91 -21.19
C THR A 355 7.96 4.09 -21.31
N SER A 356 7.21 3.73 -20.28
CA SER A 356 5.77 3.98 -20.22
C SER A 356 5.48 5.45 -19.89
N ALA A 357 4.62 6.08 -20.70
CA ALA A 357 4.12 7.43 -20.46
C ALA A 357 2.74 7.46 -19.76
N VAL A 358 2.23 6.30 -19.34
CA VAL A 358 0.89 6.17 -18.76
C VAL A 358 0.72 7.09 -17.54
N ASN A 359 1.65 7.03 -16.59
CA ASN A 359 1.58 7.81 -15.35
C ASN A 359 1.59 9.33 -15.60
N PRO A 360 2.54 9.91 -16.37
CA PRO A 360 2.51 11.36 -16.63
C PRO A 360 1.28 11.82 -17.42
N ILE A 361 0.77 11.01 -18.37
CA ILE A 361 -0.48 11.34 -19.09
C ILE A 361 -1.66 11.38 -18.10
N ARG A 362 -1.81 10.35 -17.26
CA ARG A 362 -2.88 10.30 -16.26
C ARG A 362 -2.79 11.43 -15.26
N MET A 363 -1.59 11.80 -14.84
CA MET A 363 -1.39 12.88 -13.89
C MET A 363 -1.80 14.24 -14.48
N VAL A 364 -1.51 14.51 -15.76
CA VAL A 364 -2.02 15.71 -16.45
C VAL A 364 -3.54 15.66 -16.60
N LEU A 365 -4.11 14.53 -17.02
CA LEU A 365 -5.55 14.42 -17.21
C LEU A 365 -6.32 14.59 -15.89
N ASN A 366 -5.94 13.83 -14.87
CA ASN A 366 -6.77 13.61 -13.69
C ASN A 366 -6.29 14.38 -12.46
N GLY A 367 -5.06 14.91 -12.49
CA GLY A 367 -4.44 15.49 -11.31
C GLY A 367 -4.40 14.49 -10.15
N GLY A 368 -4.45 15.01 -8.94
CA GLY A 368 -4.58 14.20 -7.73
C GLY A 368 -3.72 14.71 -6.58
N TYR A 369 -3.75 13.96 -5.48
CA TYR A 369 -3.02 14.27 -4.27
C TYR A 369 -2.08 13.12 -3.94
N ALA A 370 -0.93 13.46 -3.37
CA ALA A 370 -0.18 12.49 -2.58
C ALA A 370 -1.05 12.06 -1.38
N PRO A 371 -0.81 10.89 -0.75
CA PRO A 371 -1.64 10.43 0.35
C PRO A 371 -1.44 11.33 1.59
N GLY A 372 -2.54 11.66 2.27
CA GLY A 372 -2.50 12.32 3.56
C GLY A 372 -2.06 11.33 4.63
N THR A 373 -0.85 11.49 5.16
CA THR A 373 -0.27 10.60 6.17
C THR A 373 0.01 11.31 7.48
N ALA A 374 0.26 10.57 8.56
CA ALA A 374 0.71 11.17 9.82
C ALA A 374 1.98 12.04 9.66
N LYS A 375 2.85 11.68 8.69
CA LYS A 375 4.10 12.40 8.38
C LYS A 375 3.98 13.38 7.20
N ASN A 376 2.82 13.45 6.56
CA ASN A 376 2.47 14.40 5.49
C ASN A 376 0.95 14.66 5.49
N PRO A 377 0.41 15.35 6.52
CA PRO A 377 -1.03 15.39 6.77
C PRO A 377 -1.82 16.30 5.82
N SER A 378 -1.14 17.16 5.06
CA SER A 378 -1.77 18.14 4.17
C SER A 378 -0.99 18.27 2.85
N PRO A 379 -1.01 17.22 2.00
CA PRO A 379 -0.30 17.22 0.73
C PRO A 379 -0.91 18.22 -0.25
N TYR A 380 -0.05 18.88 -1.03
CA TYR A 380 -0.50 19.71 -2.14
C TYR A 380 -0.99 18.83 -3.30
N GLY A 381 -2.05 19.29 -3.97
CA GLY A 381 -2.65 18.60 -5.11
C GLY A 381 -2.20 19.16 -6.45
N MET A 382 -2.21 18.32 -7.47
CA MET A 382 -2.13 18.72 -8.87
C MET A 382 -3.54 18.87 -9.44
N PRO A 383 -3.89 19.99 -10.10
CA PRO A 383 -5.20 20.15 -10.71
C PRO A 383 -5.39 19.22 -11.92
N PRO A 384 -6.63 18.77 -12.21
CA PRO A 384 -6.94 18.00 -13.41
C PRO A 384 -7.04 18.90 -14.65
N PHE A 385 -6.55 18.43 -15.79
CA PHE A 385 -6.66 19.13 -17.08
C PHE A 385 -7.51 18.38 -18.12
N ALA A 386 -8.15 17.26 -17.77
CA ALA A 386 -8.97 16.47 -18.68
C ALA A 386 -10.19 17.20 -19.27
N GLN A 387 -10.58 18.36 -18.73
CA GLN A 387 -11.69 19.16 -19.28
C GLN A 387 -11.22 20.44 -19.99
N SER A 388 -9.97 20.85 -19.75
CA SER A 388 -9.42 22.11 -20.25
C SER A 388 -8.42 21.95 -21.38
N LEU A 389 -7.84 20.75 -21.56
CA LEU A 389 -6.89 20.44 -22.62
C LEU A 389 -7.42 19.34 -23.55
N SER A 390 -7.27 19.54 -24.85
CA SER A 390 -7.50 18.52 -25.89
C SER A 390 -6.50 17.37 -25.79
N ASP A 391 -6.73 16.28 -26.53
CA ASP A 391 -5.80 15.15 -26.57
C ASP A 391 -4.44 15.55 -27.19
N GLU A 392 -4.45 16.42 -28.19
CA GLU A 392 -3.25 17.01 -28.79
C GLU A 392 -2.49 17.90 -27.80
N GLU A 393 -3.21 18.70 -27.02
CA GLU A 393 -2.61 19.59 -26.02
C GLU A 393 -2.00 18.81 -24.85
N VAL A 394 -2.69 17.75 -24.38
CA VAL A 394 -2.15 16.83 -23.38
C VAL A 394 -0.90 16.13 -23.93
N ALA A 395 -0.97 15.62 -25.16
CA ALA A 395 0.18 14.98 -25.80
C ALA A 395 1.37 15.94 -25.94
N ALA A 396 1.10 17.20 -26.29
CA ALA A 396 2.11 18.23 -26.44
C ALA A 396 2.79 18.56 -25.10
N VAL A 397 2.03 18.86 -24.05
CA VAL A 397 2.61 19.23 -22.74
C VAL A 397 3.35 18.06 -22.09
N VAL A 398 2.82 16.83 -22.19
CA VAL A 398 3.50 15.64 -21.69
C VAL A 398 4.77 15.36 -22.48
N THR A 399 4.75 15.50 -23.81
CA THR A 399 5.96 15.37 -24.65
C THR A 399 7.03 16.38 -24.24
N PHE A 400 6.64 17.65 -24.05
CA PHE A 400 7.56 18.69 -23.60
C PHE A 400 8.18 18.34 -22.24
N ILE A 401 7.35 18.00 -21.24
CA ILE A 401 7.83 17.61 -19.89
C ILE A 401 8.80 16.42 -19.96
N ARG A 402 8.53 15.43 -20.83
CA ARG A 402 9.36 14.22 -20.99
C ARG A 402 10.67 14.44 -21.74
N THR A 403 10.83 15.55 -22.46
CA THR A 403 11.99 15.82 -23.34
C THR A 403 12.73 17.12 -23.02
N ALA A 404 12.19 17.97 -22.15
CA ALA A 404 12.81 19.22 -21.71
C ALA A 404 13.82 19.00 -20.57
N TRP A 405 14.68 20.01 -20.35
CA TRP A 405 15.58 20.10 -19.19
C TRP A 405 16.55 18.93 -19.00
N GLY A 406 16.94 18.28 -20.10
CA GLY A 406 17.81 17.09 -20.06
C GLY A 406 17.07 15.78 -19.87
N ASN A 407 15.73 15.80 -19.88
CA ASN A 407 14.93 14.58 -19.89
C ASN A 407 15.04 13.85 -21.25
N HIS A 408 15.07 12.53 -21.20
CA HIS A 408 15.24 11.64 -22.36
C HIS A 408 14.05 10.70 -22.60
N GLY A 409 12.85 11.08 -22.12
CA GLY A 409 11.64 10.29 -22.34
C GLY A 409 11.15 10.34 -23.79
N THR A 410 10.42 9.30 -24.20
CA THR A 410 9.82 9.25 -25.54
C THR A 410 8.61 10.20 -25.63
N PRO A 411 8.43 10.93 -26.75
CA PRO A 411 7.21 11.67 -27.05
C PRO A 411 5.94 10.81 -27.00
N VAL A 412 4.80 11.44 -26.72
CA VAL A 412 3.49 10.80 -26.65
C VAL A 412 2.58 11.33 -27.77
N THR A 413 1.58 10.54 -28.16
CA THR A 413 0.62 10.89 -29.21
C THR A 413 -0.72 11.32 -28.61
N ALA A 414 -1.54 12.05 -29.39
CA ALA A 414 -2.92 12.37 -29.01
C ALA A 414 -3.76 11.08 -28.79
N LYS A 415 -3.46 10.01 -29.53
CA LYS A 415 -4.11 8.70 -29.33
C LYS A 415 -3.81 8.12 -27.95
N ASP A 416 -2.59 8.27 -27.45
CA ASP A 416 -2.22 7.81 -26.10
C ASP A 416 -3.00 8.58 -25.02
N ALA A 417 -3.13 9.91 -25.21
CA ALA A 417 -3.94 10.76 -24.33
C ALA A 417 -5.42 10.37 -24.36
N ASN A 418 -5.99 10.17 -25.54
CA ASN A 418 -7.38 9.78 -25.73
C ASN A 418 -7.70 8.44 -25.04
N ALA A 419 -6.82 7.45 -25.21
CA ALA A 419 -6.98 6.13 -24.59
C ALA A 419 -7.09 6.24 -23.06
N LEU A 420 -6.24 7.07 -22.43
CA LEU A 420 -6.22 7.26 -20.99
C LEU A 420 -7.27 8.24 -20.46
N ARG A 421 -7.82 9.11 -21.30
CA ARG A 421 -8.95 10.00 -20.93
C ARG A 421 -10.22 9.21 -20.68
N SER A 422 -10.41 8.10 -21.39
CA SER A 422 -11.56 7.21 -21.20
C SER A 422 -11.33 6.13 -20.15
N ALA A 423 -10.12 6.06 -19.57
CA ALA A 423 -9.79 5.07 -18.56
C ALA A 423 -10.57 5.32 -17.27
N PRO A 424 -11.09 4.29 -16.59
CA PRO A 424 -11.80 4.46 -15.34
C PRO A 424 -10.94 5.12 -14.25
N LEU A 425 -11.62 5.91 -13.41
CA LEU A 425 -11.12 6.38 -12.13
C LEU A 425 -11.76 5.49 -11.06
N TYR A 426 -10.93 4.84 -10.25
CA TYR A 426 -11.37 3.95 -9.17
C TYR A 426 -11.27 4.64 -7.82
#